data_AF-A0A0F5FI33-F1
#
_entry.id   AF-A0A0F5FI33-F1
#
_cell.length_a   1.000
_cell.length_b   1.000
_cell.length_c   1.000
_cell.angle_alpha   90.00
_cell.angle_beta   90.00
_cell.angle_gamma   90.00
#
_symmetry.space_group_name_H-M   'P 1'
#
loop_
_entity.id
_entity.type
_entity.pdbx_description
1 polymer ?
#
loop_
_entity_poly.entity_id
_entity_poly.type
_entity_poly.pdbx_seq_one_letter_code
_entity_poly.pdbx_strand_id
1 'polypeptide(L)'
;MSVRKFFFGLMAAAMMMLGHAGPSLAQDNSTRVIVPDRPGGALIAGCYRVTRSIYGPYRLTFCLERRGTYQVTGGGVNCQGRLNWTASGRDVSIQLQRSRCGNGVAWSADRMSCRGAGIFQGILSRILVPDVPYLGALNCTYRPAAGGYQPTTITARRFN
;
A
#
# COMPACT_ATOMS: atom_id res chain seq x y z
N MET A 1 -4.39 -8.25 -64.76
CA MET A 1 -4.84 -7.49 -63.56
C MET A 1 -5.45 -8.47 -62.57
N SER A 2 -4.78 -8.73 -61.43
CA SER A 2 -5.20 -9.75 -60.47
C SER A 2 -5.40 -9.13 -59.10
N VAL A 3 -6.65 -8.74 -58.82
CA VAL A 3 -7.14 -8.04 -57.62
C VAL A 3 -6.93 -8.85 -56.33
N ARG A 4 -6.61 -10.14 -56.43
CA ARG A 4 -6.42 -11.04 -55.28
C ARG A 4 -5.11 -10.81 -54.49
N LYS A 5 -4.09 -10.18 -55.07
CA LYS A 5 -2.79 -9.98 -54.38
C LYS A 5 -2.77 -8.76 -53.46
N PHE A 6 -3.71 -7.83 -53.60
CA PHE A 6 -3.72 -6.59 -52.81
C PHE A 6 -4.41 -6.75 -51.44
N PHE A 7 -5.36 -7.68 -51.30
CA PHE A 7 -6.11 -7.87 -50.06
C PHE A 7 -5.34 -8.63 -48.97
N PHE A 8 -4.33 -9.42 -49.32
CA PHE A 8 -3.53 -10.16 -48.33
C PHE A 8 -2.46 -9.30 -47.63
N GLY A 9 -2.01 -8.20 -48.26
CA GLY A 9 -1.01 -7.31 -47.67
C GLY A 9 -1.56 -6.38 -46.58
N LEU A 10 -2.84 -6.03 -46.64
CA LEU A 10 -3.45 -5.05 -45.74
C LEU A 10 -3.89 -5.65 -44.40
N MET A 11 -4.18 -6.96 -44.35
CA MET A 11 -4.49 -7.68 -43.11
C MET A 11 -3.24 -7.95 -42.24
N ALA A 12 -2.06 -8.09 -42.84
CA ALA A 12 -0.81 -8.33 -42.10
C ALA A 12 -0.29 -7.07 -41.38
N ALA A 13 -0.58 -5.87 -41.91
CA ALA A 13 -0.15 -4.61 -41.30
C ALA A 13 -1.04 -4.16 -40.12
N ALA A 14 -2.32 -4.53 -40.11
CA ALA A 14 -3.25 -4.17 -39.04
C ALA A 14 -3.06 -5.00 -37.75
N MET A 15 -2.40 -6.16 -37.83
CA MET A 15 -2.24 -7.08 -36.70
C MET A 15 -0.96 -6.83 -35.87
N MET A 16 -0.08 -5.94 -36.31
CA MET A 16 1.16 -5.57 -35.58
C MET A 16 0.97 -4.40 -34.59
N MET A 17 -0.21 -3.77 -34.52
CA MET A 17 -0.46 -2.60 -33.67
C MET A 17 -1.10 -2.92 -32.30
N LEU A 18 -1.29 -4.20 -31.94
CA LEU A 18 -2.03 -4.61 -30.71
C LEU A 18 -1.19 -5.33 -29.64
N GLY A 19 0.14 -5.43 -29.82
CA GLY A 19 1.03 -5.94 -28.78
C GLY A 19 1.69 -4.79 -28.01
N HIS A 20 1.92 -4.97 -26.71
CA HIS A 20 2.64 -4.08 -25.78
C HIS A 20 1.82 -3.16 -24.85
N ALA A 21 0.64 -3.61 -24.44
CA ALA A 21 0.12 -3.29 -23.09
C ALA A 21 0.28 -4.52 -22.20
N GLY A 22 1.54 -4.92 -21.94
CA GLY A 22 1.82 -5.92 -20.92
C GLY A 22 1.45 -5.36 -19.54
N PRO A 23 0.75 -6.10 -18.67
CA PRO A 23 0.58 -5.67 -17.29
C PRO A 23 1.98 -5.57 -16.68
N SER A 24 2.35 -4.36 -16.26
CA SER A 24 3.48 -4.19 -15.37
C SER A 24 3.13 -4.95 -14.09
N LEU A 25 3.68 -6.16 -13.94
CA LEU A 25 3.76 -6.83 -12.66
C LEU A 25 4.61 -5.90 -11.79
N ALA A 26 3.94 -5.05 -11.02
CA ALA A 26 4.56 -4.33 -9.92
C ALA A 26 5.21 -5.41 -9.05
N GLN A 27 6.54 -5.52 -9.15
CA GLN A 27 7.32 -6.37 -8.28
C GLN A 27 7.01 -5.89 -6.86
N ASP A 28 6.20 -6.67 -6.15
CA ASP A 28 5.94 -6.54 -4.72
C ASP A 28 7.29 -6.67 -4.02
N ASN A 29 7.98 -5.54 -3.91
CA ASN A 29 9.28 -5.39 -3.28
C ASN A 29 9.04 -5.42 -1.77
N SER A 30 8.62 -6.59 -1.32
CA SER A 30 8.41 -6.97 0.06
C SER A 30 9.68 -6.65 0.83
N THR A 31 9.67 -5.48 1.47
CA THR A 31 10.82 -4.98 2.21
C THR A 31 10.90 -5.79 3.49
N ARG A 32 11.76 -6.80 3.47
CA ARG A 32 11.99 -7.69 4.61
C ARG A 32 12.77 -6.92 5.67
N VAL A 33 12.13 -6.57 6.78
CA VAL A 33 12.84 -6.05 7.96
C VAL A 33 13.13 -7.24 8.88
N ILE A 34 14.40 -7.64 8.91
CA ILE A 34 14.90 -8.67 9.83
C ILE A 34 15.06 -8.00 11.20
N VAL A 35 14.37 -8.51 12.23
CA VAL A 35 14.40 -7.98 13.59
C VAL A 35 15.41 -8.81 14.41
N PRO A 36 16.41 -8.20 15.08
CA PRO A 36 17.48 -8.94 15.77
C PRO A 36 17.05 -9.84 16.94
N ASP A 37 15.87 -9.63 17.54
CA ASP A 37 15.46 -10.33 18.78
C ASP A 37 14.58 -11.58 18.56
N ARG A 38 14.37 -12.03 17.31
CA ARG A 38 13.71 -13.33 17.02
C ARG A 38 14.20 -13.98 15.71
N PRO A 39 14.55 -15.28 15.72
CA PRO A 39 14.76 -16.03 14.49
C PRO A 39 13.42 -16.20 13.75
N GLY A 40 13.27 -15.54 12.59
CA GLY A 40 12.11 -15.67 11.69
C GLY A 40 11.48 -14.36 11.20
N GLY A 41 11.68 -13.23 11.88
CA GLY A 41 11.14 -11.92 11.47
C GLY A 41 9.60 -11.84 11.42
N ALA A 42 9.05 -10.65 11.16
CA ALA A 42 7.63 -10.46 10.85
C ALA A 42 7.53 -9.68 9.54
N LEU A 43 6.76 -10.18 8.57
CA LEU A 43 6.56 -9.50 7.30
C LEU A 43 5.42 -8.48 7.45
N ILE A 44 5.80 -7.24 7.74
CA ILE A 44 4.91 -6.07 7.81
C ILE A 44 4.97 -5.24 6.53
N ALA A 45 5.06 -5.92 5.39
CA ALA A 45 5.16 -5.30 4.07
C ALA A 45 3.86 -5.46 3.27
N GLY A 46 3.60 -4.50 2.39
CA GLY A 46 2.47 -4.51 1.46
C GLY A 46 1.48 -3.36 1.67
N CYS A 47 0.37 -3.41 0.95
CA CYS A 47 -0.62 -2.35 0.91
C CYS A 47 -1.78 -2.59 1.89
N TYR A 48 -2.19 -1.53 2.57
CA TYR A 48 -3.21 -1.53 3.59
C TYR A 48 -4.25 -0.45 3.30
N ARG A 49 -5.52 -0.79 3.51
CA ARG A 49 -6.66 0.12 3.39
C ARG A 49 -7.28 0.33 4.75
N VAL A 50 -7.45 1.59 5.13
CA VAL A 50 -8.16 1.94 6.35
C VAL A 50 -9.64 1.60 6.17
N THR A 51 -10.20 0.86 7.12
CA THR A 51 -11.55 0.28 7.00
C THR A 51 -12.65 1.33 7.15
N ARG A 52 -12.37 2.42 7.86
CA ARG A 52 -13.28 3.54 8.11
C ARG A 52 -12.70 4.82 7.51
N SER A 53 -13.56 5.80 7.27
CA SER A 53 -13.06 7.11 6.87
C SER A 53 -12.34 7.81 8.01
N ILE A 54 -11.38 8.66 7.66
CA ILE A 54 -10.57 9.46 8.59
C ILE A 54 -11.06 10.90 8.48
N TYR A 55 -11.53 11.47 9.60
CA TYR A 55 -12.03 12.85 9.69
C TYR A 55 -12.93 13.28 8.53
N GLY A 56 -14.19 12.79 8.53
CA GLY A 56 -15.16 13.08 7.48
C GLY A 56 -15.18 12.00 6.40
N PRO A 57 -15.20 12.34 5.10
CA PRO A 57 -15.38 11.37 4.00
C PRO A 57 -14.07 10.77 3.47
N TYR A 58 -12.91 11.07 4.07
CA TYR A 58 -11.62 10.71 3.50
C TYR A 58 -11.27 9.24 3.74
N ARG A 59 -10.84 8.55 2.69
CA ARG A 59 -10.39 7.16 2.71
C ARG A 59 -8.89 7.13 2.47
N LEU A 60 -8.17 6.45 3.35
CA LEU A 60 -6.71 6.32 3.28
C LEU A 60 -6.32 4.90 2.87
N THR A 61 -5.43 4.80 1.89
CA THR A 61 -4.65 3.60 1.58
C THR A 61 -3.17 3.92 1.69
N PHE A 62 -2.35 2.94 2.06
CA PHE A 62 -0.91 3.11 2.16
C PHE A 62 -0.17 1.81 1.92
N CYS A 63 1.04 1.88 1.37
CA CYS A 63 1.89 0.74 1.09
C CYS A 63 3.21 0.86 1.85
N LEU A 64 3.53 -0.19 2.62
CA LEU A 64 4.75 -0.31 3.41
C LEU A 64 5.81 -1.04 2.60
N GLU A 65 6.46 -0.29 1.73
CA GLU A 65 7.56 -0.73 0.86
C GLU A 65 8.79 0.16 1.11
N ARG A 66 9.96 -0.22 0.59
CA ARG A 66 11.19 0.57 0.66
C ARG A 66 10.96 2.02 0.24
N ARG A 67 10.05 2.22 -0.71
CA ARG A 67 9.59 3.50 -1.21
C ARG A 67 8.11 3.71 -0.89
N GLY A 68 7.78 3.74 0.39
CA GLY A 68 6.39 3.83 0.86
C GLY A 68 5.57 4.96 0.23
N THR A 69 4.30 4.66 -0.02
CA THR A 69 3.33 5.56 -0.62
C THR A 69 2.02 5.56 0.16
N TYR A 70 1.24 6.62 0.01
CA TYR A 70 -0.13 6.67 0.48
C TYR A 70 -1.01 7.39 -0.53
N GLN A 71 -2.31 7.10 -0.45
CA GLN A 71 -3.33 7.80 -1.20
C GLN A 71 -4.48 8.17 -0.27
N VAL A 72 -5.00 9.39 -0.42
CA VAL A 72 -6.23 9.82 0.24
C VAL A 72 -7.23 10.29 -0.78
N THR A 73 -8.43 9.74 -0.70
CA THR A 73 -9.54 10.08 -1.61
C THR A 73 -10.81 10.40 -0.83
N GLY A 74 -11.73 11.15 -1.44
CA GLY A 74 -13.04 11.49 -0.86
C GLY A 74 -13.15 12.97 -0.56
N GLY A 75 -14.36 13.49 -0.32
CA GLY A 75 -14.56 14.93 -0.09
C GLY A 75 -14.08 15.83 -1.23
N GLY A 76 -14.03 15.30 -2.47
CA GLY A 76 -13.54 16.03 -3.65
C GLY A 76 -12.02 16.11 -3.79
N VAL A 77 -11.24 15.38 -2.98
CA VAL A 77 -9.76 15.36 -3.08
C VAL A 77 -9.23 14.00 -3.55
N ASN A 78 -8.06 14.02 -4.20
CA ASN A 78 -7.27 12.83 -4.54
C ASN A 78 -5.79 13.12 -4.32
N CYS A 79 -5.30 12.83 -3.12
CA CYS A 79 -3.91 13.01 -2.73
C CYS A 79 -3.14 11.73 -3.04
N GLN A 80 -1.96 11.86 -3.66
CA GLN A 80 -0.98 10.78 -3.74
C GLN A 80 0.33 11.29 -3.15
N GLY A 81 0.87 10.57 -2.18
CA GLY A 81 2.04 11.03 -1.46
C GLY A 81 2.97 9.90 -1.06
N ARG A 82 4.11 10.32 -0.51
CA ARG A 82 5.14 9.43 -0.01
C ARG A 82 4.96 9.27 1.50
N LEU A 83 5.37 8.13 2.02
CA LEU A 83 5.50 7.93 3.46
C LEU A 83 6.88 7.37 3.79
N ASN A 84 7.31 7.67 5.01
CA ASN A 84 8.43 6.97 5.64
C ASN A 84 7.85 6.05 6.69
N TRP A 85 8.45 4.88 6.87
CA TRP A 85 8.03 3.96 7.91
C TRP A 85 9.23 3.18 8.46
N THR A 86 9.07 2.74 9.70
CA THR A 86 9.99 1.82 10.37
C THR A 86 9.17 0.79 11.13
N ALA A 87 9.76 -0.39 11.34
CA ALA A 87 9.16 -1.44 12.14
C ALA A 87 10.13 -1.90 13.23
N SER A 88 9.57 -2.17 14.42
CA SER A 88 10.26 -2.82 15.52
C SER A 88 9.34 -3.89 16.10
N GLY A 89 9.66 -5.16 15.87
CA GLY A 89 8.80 -6.28 16.26
C GLY A 89 7.42 -6.23 15.59
N ARG A 90 6.37 -5.92 16.37
CA ARG A 90 4.99 -5.76 15.88
C ARG A 90 4.54 -4.31 15.77
N ASP A 91 5.39 -3.38 16.21
CA ASP A 91 5.11 -1.95 16.21
C ASP A 91 5.66 -1.35 14.92
N VAL A 92 4.84 -0.50 14.29
CA VAL A 92 5.16 0.17 13.03
C VAL A 92 4.92 1.66 13.22
N SER A 93 5.95 2.47 12.97
CA SER A 93 5.83 3.92 12.95
C SER A 93 5.75 4.37 11.49
N ILE A 94 4.75 5.19 11.17
CA ILE A 94 4.52 5.70 9.82
C ILE A 94 4.42 7.23 9.88
N GLN A 95 5.14 7.90 8.99
CA GLN A 95 5.09 9.33 8.78
C GLN A 95 4.65 9.60 7.34
N LEU A 96 3.46 10.16 7.19
CA LEU A 96 3.00 10.68 5.90
C LEU A 96 3.76 11.97 5.60
N GLN A 97 4.23 12.12 4.37
CA GLN A 97 4.76 13.38 3.88
C GLN A 97 3.62 14.26 3.39
N ARG A 98 3.76 15.58 3.52
CA ARG A 98 2.79 16.52 2.96
C ARG A 98 2.67 16.30 1.45
N SER A 99 1.45 16.20 0.92
CA SER A 99 1.23 16.10 -0.52
C SER A 99 0.03 16.92 -0.99
N ARG A 100 0.09 17.40 -2.24
CA ARG A 100 -0.99 18.16 -2.87
C ARG A 100 -2.11 17.21 -3.30
N CYS A 101 -3.36 17.65 -3.18
CA CYS A 101 -4.53 16.80 -3.45
C CYS A 101 -5.45 17.33 -4.56
N GLY A 102 -5.03 18.39 -5.25
CA GLY A 102 -5.88 19.19 -6.14
C GLY A 102 -6.66 20.26 -5.39
N ASN A 103 -7.41 21.10 -6.13
CA ASN A 103 -8.35 22.09 -5.59
C ASN A 103 -7.77 23.05 -4.52
N GLY A 104 -6.49 23.39 -4.65
CA GLY A 104 -5.82 24.31 -3.72
C GLY A 104 -5.55 23.73 -2.32
N VAL A 105 -5.80 22.43 -2.09
CA VAL A 105 -5.62 21.79 -0.79
C VAL A 105 -4.50 20.75 -0.80
N ALA A 106 -3.98 20.45 0.40
CA ALA A 106 -2.91 19.48 0.61
C ALA A 106 -3.21 18.62 1.83
N TRP A 107 -2.82 17.34 1.77
CA TRP A 107 -2.82 16.47 2.93
C TRP A 107 -1.66 16.82 3.85
N SER A 108 -1.93 16.88 5.15
CA SER A 108 -0.94 17.24 6.15
C SER A 108 0.09 16.13 6.38
N ALA A 109 1.22 16.50 6.99
CA ALA A 109 2.33 15.59 7.30
C ALA A 109 2.01 14.74 8.55
N ASP A 110 1.00 13.89 8.44
CA ASP A 110 0.40 13.17 9.56
C ASP A 110 1.24 11.96 10.01
N ARG A 111 1.00 11.49 11.24
CA ARG A 111 1.71 10.35 11.85
C ARG A 111 0.75 9.23 12.17
N MET A 112 1.21 8.00 12.02
CA MET A 112 0.50 6.82 12.49
C MET A 112 1.42 5.93 13.30
N SER A 113 0.93 5.48 14.45
CA SER A 113 1.57 4.44 15.26
C SER A 113 0.70 3.20 15.19
N CYS A 114 1.18 2.16 14.52
CA CYS A 114 0.44 0.95 14.26
C CYS A 114 1.03 -0.23 15.03
N ARG A 115 0.16 -1.20 15.34
CA ARG A 115 0.52 -2.50 15.87
C ARG A 115 -0.18 -3.58 15.05
N GLY A 116 0.54 -4.65 14.74
CA GLY A 116 -0.03 -5.84 14.10
C GLY A 116 -1.28 -6.35 14.83
N ALA A 117 -2.42 -6.38 14.14
CA ALA A 117 -3.69 -6.90 14.65
C ALA A 117 -3.94 -8.28 14.02
N GLY A 118 -4.02 -9.33 14.85
CA GLY A 118 -4.16 -10.70 14.40
C GLY A 118 -3.57 -11.71 15.37
N ILE A 119 -4.11 -12.93 15.32
CA ILE A 119 -3.89 -13.99 16.31
C ILE A 119 -2.50 -14.60 16.11
N PHE A 120 -1.59 -14.30 17.04
CA PHE A 120 -0.49 -15.19 17.42
C PHE A 120 -0.91 -15.97 18.68
N GLN A 121 -2.07 -16.62 18.64
CA GLN A 121 -2.43 -17.64 19.63
C GLN A 121 -2.30 -18.99 18.92
N GLY A 122 -1.20 -19.71 19.13
CA GLY A 122 -1.20 -21.17 18.94
C GLY A 122 -0.08 -21.84 18.15
N ILE A 123 0.89 -21.15 17.53
CA ILE A 123 1.95 -21.84 16.74
C ILE A 123 3.35 -21.36 17.13
N LEU A 124 3.67 -21.37 18.42
CA LEU A 124 5.05 -21.23 18.91
C LEU A 124 5.53 -22.48 19.66
N SER A 125 5.11 -23.65 19.18
CA SER A 125 5.64 -24.92 19.65
C SER A 125 5.98 -25.78 18.43
N ARG A 126 7.23 -25.65 17.95
CA ARG A 126 7.85 -26.52 16.94
C ARG A 126 7.21 -26.41 15.55
N ILE A 127 7.76 -25.60 14.66
CA ILE A 127 8.04 -25.93 13.25
C ILE A 127 8.87 -24.74 12.70
N LEU A 128 10.08 -25.03 12.20
CA LEU A 128 10.78 -24.15 11.27
C LEU A 128 10.00 -24.15 9.95
N VAL A 129 9.07 -23.21 9.76
CA VAL A 129 8.37 -23.01 8.47
C VAL A 129 9.15 -21.99 7.64
N PRO A 130 9.36 -22.20 6.32
CA PRO A 130 9.98 -21.20 5.43
C PRO A 130 9.07 -20.00 5.09
N ASP A 131 7.81 -20.01 5.53
CA ASP A 131 6.78 -19.00 5.21
C ASP A 131 6.45 -18.16 6.44
N VAL A 132 7.05 -16.98 6.51
CA VAL A 132 6.77 -16.00 7.57
C VAL A 132 5.36 -15.43 7.35
N PRO A 133 4.42 -15.57 8.30
CA PRO A 133 3.03 -15.13 8.10
C PRO A 133 2.95 -13.61 7.99
N TYR A 134 2.35 -13.13 6.90
CA TYR A 134 2.07 -11.70 6.68
C TYR A 134 1.01 -11.18 7.65
N LEU A 135 1.22 -9.98 8.20
CA LEU A 135 0.19 -9.34 9.03
C LEU A 135 -0.99 -8.87 8.17
N GLY A 136 -2.15 -9.51 8.35
CA GLY A 136 -3.38 -9.20 7.61
C GLY A 136 -4.06 -7.89 8.02
N ALA A 137 -3.81 -7.40 9.24
CA ALA A 137 -4.37 -6.13 9.71
C ALA A 137 -3.42 -5.37 10.65
N LEU A 138 -3.61 -4.05 10.72
CA LEU A 138 -2.91 -3.12 11.60
C LEU A 138 -3.96 -2.34 12.40
N ASN A 139 -3.76 -2.24 13.72
CA ASN A 139 -4.48 -1.29 14.55
C ASN A 139 -3.58 -0.07 14.78
N CYS A 140 -4.04 1.11 14.37
CA CYS A 140 -3.23 2.31 14.32
C CYS A 140 -3.85 3.47 15.08
N THR A 141 -3.03 4.24 15.79
CA THR A 141 -3.40 5.59 16.25
C THR A 141 -2.95 6.60 15.20
N TYR A 142 -3.91 7.25 14.55
CA TYR A 142 -3.72 8.32 13.60
C TYR A 142 -3.60 9.67 14.32
N ARG A 143 -2.57 10.45 13.98
CA ARG A 143 -2.29 11.77 14.57
C ARG A 143 -2.12 12.79 13.44
N PRO A 144 -3.12 13.66 13.22
CA PRO A 144 -3.04 14.70 12.22
C PRO A 144 -2.04 15.78 12.66
N ALA A 145 -1.30 16.32 11.69
CA ALA A 145 -0.46 17.50 11.90
C ALA A 145 -1.25 18.81 11.75
N ALA A 146 -2.42 18.77 11.10
CA ALA A 146 -3.33 19.91 11.04
C ALA A 146 -3.95 20.20 12.42
N GLY A 147 -4.01 21.48 12.78
CA GLY A 147 -4.63 21.92 14.03
C GLY A 147 -6.13 21.64 14.08
N GLY A 148 -6.68 21.50 15.29
CA GLY A 148 -8.12 21.33 15.53
C GLY A 148 -8.63 19.88 15.46
N TYR A 149 -7.76 18.90 15.16
CA TYR A 149 -8.12 17.49 15.10
C TYR A 149 -7.48 16.68 16.24
N GLN A 150 -8.26 15.77 16.84
CA GLN A 150 -7.79 14.90 17.92
C GLN A 150 -7.33 13.54 17.38
N PRO A 151 -6.29 12.92 17.95
CA PRO A 151 -5.86 11.57 17.57
C PRO A 151 -7.03 10.58 17.55
N THR A 152 -7.04 9.68 16.57
CA THR A 152 -8.11 8.67 16.44
C THR A 152 -7.57 7.29 16.13
N THR A 153 -8.27 6.26 16.59
CA THR A 153 -7.89 4.87 16.33
C THR A 153 -8.54 4.39 15.04
N ILE A 154 -7.74 3.84 14.15
CA ILE A 154 -8.15 3.30 12.87
C ILE A 154 -7.65 1.87 12.71
N THR A 155 -8.41 1.05 11.99
CA THR A 155 -7.95 -0.28 11.59
C THR A 155 -7.65 -0.27 10.10
N ALA A 156 -6.48 -0.77 9.72
CA ALA A 156 -6.12 -0.96 8.33
C ALA A 156 -6.05 -2.46 8.01
N ARG A 157 -6.63 -2.88 6.89
CA ARG A 157 -6.58 -4.26 6.42
C ARG A 157 -5.73 -4.35 5.16
N ARG A 158 -4.92 -5.40 5.08
CA ARG A 158 -4.10 -5.67 3.90
C ARG A 158 -5.02 -5.92 2.70
N PHE A 159 -4.64 -5.43 1.53
CA PHE A 159 -5.31 -5.73 0.28
C PHE A 159 -4.27 -5.95 -0.82
N ASN A 160 -4.65 -6.77 -1.80
CA ASN A 160 -3.89 -7.02 -3.04
C ASN A 160 -4.56 -6.26 -4.17
#